data_AF-A0A9D6TCA5-F1
#
_entry.id   AF-A0A9D6TCA5-F1
#
_cell.length_a   1.000
_cell.length_b   1.000
_cell.length_c   1.000
_cell.angle_alpha   90.00
_cell.angle_beta   90.00
_cell.angle_gamma   90.00
#
_symmetry.space_group_name_H-M   'P 1'
#
loop_
_entity.id
_entity.type
_entity.pdbx_description
1 polymer ?
#
loop_
_entity_poly.entity_id
_entity_poly.type
_entity_poly.pdbx_seq_one_letter_code
_entity_poly.pdbx_strand_id
1 'polypeptide(L)' 'MPFVQGHLRNEPVAVSIRSECAHCARPLEIEIDSQLHYRVAESAAPLVFVPLVDFAKLKDPSIINVF' A
#
# COMPACT_ATOMS: atom_id res chain seq x y z
N MET A 1 14.50 10.09 -23.97
CA MET A 1 14.11 8.66 -23.83
C MET A 1 12.59 8.61 -23.81
N PRO A 2 11.91 7.72 -24.56
CA PRO A 2 10.46 7.64 -24.45
C PRO A 2 10.10 7.12 -23.06
N PHE A 3 9.13 7.75 -22.42
CA PHE A 3 8.53 7.29 -21.17
C PHE A 3 7.76 6.00 -21.44
N VAL A 4 8.09 4.92 -20.75
CA VAL A 4 7.36 3.64 -20.84
C VAL A 4 6.48 3.54 -19.59
N GLN A 5 5.17 3.62 -19.78
CA GLN A 5 4.21 3.39 -18.72
C GLN A 5 3.89 1.90 -18.62
N GLY A 6 4.38 1.26 -17.55
CA GLY A 6 3.98 -0.10 -17.21
C GLY A 6 2.58 -0.12 -16.59
N HIS A 7 1.80 -1.15 -16.92
CA HIS A 7 0.50 -1.41 -16.31
C HIS A 7 0.53 -2.73 -15.54
N LEU A 8 -0.22 -2.80 -14.45
CA LEU A 8 -0.44 -4.08 -13.75
C LEU A 8 -1.16 -5.05 -14.68
N ARG A 9 -0.77 -6.32 -14.65
CA ARG A 9 -1.23 -7.35 -15.60
C ARG A 9 -2.62 -7.92 -15.28
N ASN A 10 -3.40 -7.29 -14.40
CA ASN A 10 -4.60 -7.84 -13.78
C ASN A 10 -4.38 -9.23 -13.12
N GLU A 11 -3.13 -9.53 -12.75
CA GLU A 11 -2.79 -10.73 -12.01
C GLU A 11 -2.86 -10.43 -10.50
N PRO A 12 -3.13 -11.45 -9.65
CA PRO A 12 -3.04 -11.27 -8.20
C PRO A 12 -1.67 -10.71 -7.80
N VAL A 13 -1.69 -9.64 -7.01
CA VAL A 13 -0.50 -9.00 -6.46
C VAL A 13 -0.54 -9.08 -4.94
N ALA A 14 0.64 -9.14 -4.34
CA ALA A 14 0.82 -9.02 -2.91
C ALA A 14 1.90 -7.98 -2.63
N VAL A 15 1.77 -7.30 -1.49
CA VAL A 15 2.74 -6.33 -1.00
C VAL A 15 3.21 -6.77 0.37
N SER A 16 4.54 -6.76 0.58
CA SER A 16 5.16 -6.97 1.87
C SER A 16 5.67 -5.63 2.41
N ILE A 17 5.19 -5.24 3.58
CA ILE A 17 5.60 -4.02 4.29
C ILE A 17 6.50 -4.44 5.44
N ARG A 18 7.75 -3.95 5.43
CA ARG A 18 8.71 -4.12 6.51
C ARG A 18 9.01 -2.78 7.14
N SER A 19 8.82 -2.68 8.44
CA SER A 19 9.01 -1.45 9.21
C SER A 19 9.42 -1.78 10.65
N GLU A 20 9.49 -0.75 11.49
CA GLU A 20 9.77 -0.87 12.91
C GLU A 20 8.75 -0.07 13.73
N CYS A 21 8.42 -0.56 14.91
CA CYS A 21 7.55 0.17 15.82
C CYS A 21 8.28 1.39 16.40
N ALA A 22 7.78 2.60 16.15
CA ALA A 22 8.38 3.83 16.65
C ALA A 22 8.51 3.90 18.20
N HIS A 23 7.68 3.16 18.94
CA HIS A 23 7.71 3.13 20.40
C HIS A 23 8.73 2.13 20.98
N CYS A 24 8.91 0.97 20.34
CA CYS A 24 9.68 -0.14 20.93
C CYS A 24 10.75 -0.74 20.01
N ALA A 25 10.94 -0.17 18.81
CA ALA A 25 11.87 -0.62 17.77
C ALA A 25 11.73 -2.09 17.34
N ARG A 26 10.60 -2.73 17.68
CA ARG A 26 10.35 -4.12 17.24
C ARG A 26 10.06 -4.17 15.75
N PRO A 27 10.59 -5.18 15.02
CA PRO A 27 10.26 -5.39 13.63
C PRO A 27 8.75 -5.56 13.42
N LEU A 28 8.24 -4.96 12.35
CA LEU A 28 6.87 -5.14 11.88
C LEU A 28 6.93 -5.65 10.45
N GLU A 29 6.33 -6.81 10.21
CA GLU A 29 6.16 -7.38 8.87
C GLU A 29 4.68 -7.66 8.63
N ILE A 30 4.15 -7.04 7.57
CA ILE A 30 2.75 -7.16 7.14
C ILE A 30 2.75 -7.58 5.68
N GLU A 31 2.02 -8.64 5.37
CA GLU A 31 1.71 -9.02 4.00
C GLU A 31 0.25 -8.70 3.69
N ILE A 32 -0.02 -8.10 2.54
CA ILE A 32 -1.36 -7.74 2.07
C ILE A 32 -1.55 -8.32 0.67
N ASP A 33 -2.62 -9.07 0.46
CA ASP A 33 -2.98 -9.61 -0.86
C ASP A 33 -3.94 -8.70 -1.64
N SER A 34 -4.21 -9.07 -2.89
CA SER A 34 -5.14 -8.34 -3.77
C SER A 34 -6.60 -8.31 -3.28
N GLN A 35 -6.96 -9.14 -2.30
CA GLN A 35 -8.28 -9.17 -1.66
C GLN A 35 -8.30 -8.42 -0.33
N LEU A 36 -7.21 -7.73 0.03
CA LEU A 36 -7.02 -7.03 1.31
C LEU A 36 -7.00 -7.96 2.53
N HIS A 37 -6.81 -9.26 2.34
CA HIS A 37 -6.43 -10.12 3.45
C HIS A 37 -5.01 -9.76 3.87
N TYR A 38 -4.77 -9.74 5.17
CA TYR A 38 -3.45 -9.45 5.70
C TYR A 38 -2.97 -10.49 6.70
N ARG A 39 -1.65 -10.63 6.78
CA ARG A 39 -0.96 -11.42 7.79
C ARG A 39 0.09 -10.57 8.47
N VAL A 40 0.27 -10.80 9.76
CA VAL A 40 1.26 -10.09 10.59
C VAL A 40 2.14 -11.13 11.24
N ALA A 41 3.45 -11.00 11.11
CA ALA A 41 4.40 -11.99 11.60
C ALA A 41 4.49 -12.03 13.14
N GLU A 42 4.29 -10.89 13.81
CA GLU A 42 4.32 -10.74 15.27
C GLU A 42 2.95 -10.32 15.85
N SER A 43 2.84 -10.22 17.18
CA SER A 43 1.65 -9.77 17.92
C SER A 43 1.29 -8.29 17.71
N ALA A 44 1.32 -7.81 16.47
CA ALA A 44 0.84 -6.49 16.09
C ALA A 44 -0.59 -6.58 15.53
N ALA A 45 -1.42 -5.61 15.89
CA ALA A 45 -2.80 -5.48 15.43
C ALA A 45 -2.90 -4.22 14.53
N PRO A 46 -2.49 -4.31 13.25
CA PRO A 46 -2.53 -3.17 12.35
C PRO A 46 -3.96 -2.77 12.03
N LEU A 47 -4.20 -1.47 11.96
CA LEU A 47 -5.44 -0.93 11.41
C LEU A 47 -5.32 -0.86 9.88
N VAL A 48 -5.86 -1.85 9.18
CA VAL A 48 -5.94 -1.86 7.71
C VAL A 48 -7.28 -1.27 7.30
N PHE A 49 -7.26 -0.17 6.55
CA PHE A 49 -8.46 0.45 6.00
C PHE A 49 -8.20 0.97 4.60
N VAL A 50 -9.23 0.92 3.75
CA VAL A 50 -9.20 1.58 2.44
C VAL A 50 -9.78 2.98 2.64
N PRO A 51 -8.99 4.06 2.48
CA PRO A 51 -9.55 5.39 2.55
C PRO A 51 -10.55 5.57 1.41
N LEU A 52 -11.74 6.11 1.73
CA LEU A 52 -12.67 6.55 0.71
C LEU A 52 -12.09 7.82 0.08
N VAL A 53 -11.38 7.66 -1.03
CA VAL A 53 -10.84 8.77 -1.79
C VAL A 53 -11.94 9.32 -2.70
N ASP A 54 -12.33 10.56 -2.48
CA ASP A 54 -13.23 11.29 -3.36
C ASP A 54 -12.42 11.80 -4.57
N PHE A 55 -12.34 10.98 -5.62
CA PHE A 55 -11.60 11.31 -6.83
C PHE A 55 -12.08 12.59 -7.51
N ALA A 56 -13.34 13.01 -7.29
CA ALA A 56 -13.88 14.25 -7.84
C ALA A 56 -13.34 15.50 -7.14
N LYS A 57 -12.81 15.36 -5.92
CA LYS A 57 -12.19 16.45 -5.14
C LYS A 57 -10.67 16.45 -5.20
N LEU A 58 -10.06 15.48 -5.89
CA LEU A 58 -8.62 15.50 -6.12
C LEU A 58 -8.30 16.68 -7.04
N LYS A 59 -7.45 17.60 -6.57
CA LYS A 59 -6.92 18.71 -7.39
C LYS A 59 -6.23 18.18 -8.65
N ASP A 60 -5.58 17.03 -8.52
CA ASP A 60 -4.87 16.36 -9.59
C ASP A 60 -5.40 14.92 -9.76
N PRO A 61 -5.79 14.51 -10.97
CA PRO A 61 -6.46 13.22 -11.22
C PRO A 61 -5.54 12.00 -11.02
N SER A 62 -4.26 12.21 -10.77
CA SER A 62 -3.25 11.16 -10.58
C SER A 62 -2.13 11.66 -9.66
N ILE A 63 -1.68 10.78 -8.76
CA ILE A 63 -0.49 11.02 -7.91
C ILE A 63 0.78 11.30 -8.72
N ILE A 64 0.82 10.86 -9.99
CA ILE A 64 1.95 11.08 -10.90
C ILE A 64 2.06 12.57 -11.30
N ASN A 65 0.94 13.30 -11.31
CA ASN A 65 0.93 14.71 -11.72
C ASN A 65 1.31 15.68 -10.58
N VAL A 66 1.61 15.14 -9.38
CA VAL A 66 1.86 15.92 -8.16
C VAL A 66 3.36 16.05 -7.84
N PHE A 67 4.23 15.39 -8.61
CA PHE A 67 5.69 15.43 -8.46
C PHE A 67 6.37 16.18 -9.62
#